data_AF-A0A918QPR2-F1
#
_entry.id   AF-A0A918QPR2-F1
#
_cell.length_a   1.000
_cell.length_b   1.000
_cell.length_c   1.000
_cell.angle_alpha   90.00
_cell.angle_beta   90.00
_cell.angle_gamma   90.00
#
_symmetry.space_group_name_H-M   'P 1'
#
loop_
_entity.id
_entity.type
_entity.pdbx_description
1 polymer ?
#
loop_
_entity_poly.entity_id
_entity_poly.type
_entity_poly.pdbx_seq_one_letter_code
_entity_poly.pdbx_strand_id
1 'polypeptide(L)'
;MGCSQKRWRRACVALATAGMLVAPVSAGGAYAVPAPEPTRSAESRSTAEAGSGFPELGPAVAARLDEAIRAVMTETGVPGVIVGLSAPGKGEYVQAFGVADKTGDAPMETDLNMRIGSETKTFTVTALLELGRFLGIFWSLVQVCR
;
A
#
# COMPACT_ATOMS: atom_id res chain seq x y z
N MET A 1 -48.51 -9.46 23.64
CA MET A 1 -48.05 -8.24 22.95
C MET A 1 -46.61 -8.43 22.45
N GLY A 2 -46.28 -7.93 21.27
CA GLY A 2 -44.94 -8.09 20.64
C GLY A 2 -44.97 -8.10 19.09
N CYS A 3 -46.17 -8.23 18.50
CA CYS A 3 -46.45 -8.16 17.07
C CYS A 3 -46.21 -6.76 16.42
N SER A 4 -45.63 -5.81 17.16
CA SER A 4 -45.42 -4.42 16.72
C SER A 4 -44.04 -4.18 16.07
N GLN A 5 -43.01 -4.92 16.50
CA GLN A 5 -41.61 -4.67 16.09
C GLN A 5 -41.29 -5.12 14.64
N LYS A 6 -41.98 -6.13 14.10
CA LYS A 6 -41.74 -6.64 12.73
C LYS A 6 -42.27 -5.72 11.63
N ARG A 7 -43.23 -4.84 11.95
CA ARG A 7 -43.88 -3.94 10.97
C ARG A 7 -43.02 -2.72 10.65
N TRP A 8 -42.20 -2.26 11.60
CA TRP A 8 -41.27 -1.14 11.41
C TRP A 8 -40.08 -1.47 10.50
N ARG A 9 -39.56 -2.71 10.56
CA ARG A 9 -38.41 -3.12 9.72
C ARG A 9 -38.73 -3.17 8.22
N ARG A 10 -40.02 -3.22 7.85
CA ARG A 10 -40.47 -3.26 6.45
C ARG A 10 -40.66 -1.87 5.85
N ALA A 11 -40.74 -0.81 6.66
CA ALA A 11 -40.97 0.55 6.19
C ALA A 11 -39.68 1.26 5.73
N CYS A 12 -38.50 0.90 6.27
CA CYS A 12 -37.23 1.54 5.87
C CYS A 12 -36.64 1.00 4.55
N VAL A 13 -37.15 -0.12 4.03
CA VAL A 13 -36.63 -0.75 2.79
C VAL A 13 -37.30 -0.17 1.52
N ALA A 14 -38.32 0.70 1.67
CA ALA A 14 -39.14 1.15 0.53
C ALA A 14 -38.92 2.61 0.06
N LEU A 15 -37.94 3.36 0.58
CA LEU A 15 -37.81 4.82 0.26
C LEU A 15 -36.40 5.29 -0.09
N ALA A 16 -35.74 4.65 -1.06
CA ALA A 16 -34.65 5.30 -1.81
C ALA A 16 -34.56 4.82 -3.27
N THR A 17 -35.71 4.51 -3.88
CA THR A 17 -35.88 4.42 -5.35
C THR A 17 -36.42 5.76 -5.86
N ALA A 18 -35.56 6.77 -6.03
CA ALA A 18 -35.88 7.96 -6.81
C ALA A 18 -34.61 8.77 -7.09
N GLY A 19 -34.00 8.55 -8.26
CA GLY A 19 -32.85 9.34 -8.71
C GLY A 19 -32.21 8.83 -10.00
N MET A 20 -33.00 8.20 -10.89
CA MET A 20 -32.53 7.86 -12.24
C MET A 20 -32.96 8.99 -13.18
N LEU A 21 -32.02 9.90 -13.43
CA LEU A 21 -32.17 11.00 -14.38
C LEU A 21 -30.95 11.02 -15.33
N VAL A 22 -31.17 10.40 -16.50
CA VAL A 22 -30.76 10.79 -17.86
C VAL A 22 -29.28 11.12 -18.15
N ALA A 23 -28.68 10.32 -19.04
CA ALA A 23 -28.03 10.82 -20.27
C ALA A 23 -27.78 9.66 -21.27
N PRO A 24 -28.17 9.78 -22.56
CA PRO A 24 -27.73 8.89 -23.62
C PRO A 24 -26.34 9.35 -24.07
N VAL A 25 -25.33 8.47 -24.05
CA VAL A 25 -24.07 8.75 -24.74
C VAL A 25 -23.89 7.80 -25.91
N SER A 26 -23.90 8.44 -27.06
CA SER A 26 -23.63 8.04 -28.44
C SER A 26 -22.59 6.94 -28.65
N ALA A 27 -22.87 6.12 -29.66
CA ALA A 27 -21.91 5.26 -30.34
C ALA A 27 -20.63 6.03 -30.72
N GLY A 28 -19.51 5.65 -30.09
CA GLY A 28 -18.16 6.04 -30.48
C GLY A 28 -17.46 4.83 -31.10
N GLY A 29 -16.94 5.01 -32.32
CA GLY A 29 -16.49 3.94 -33.21
C GLY A 29 -15.38 3.05 -32.67
N ALA A 30 -15.32 1.85 -33.23
CA ALA A 30 -14.22 0.91 -33.07
C ALA A 30 -12.90 1.55 -33.53
N TYR A 31 -12.03 1.88 -32.59
CA TYR A 31 -10.61 2.04 -32.86
C TYR A 31 -9.99 0.65 -32.86
N ALA A 32 -9.57 0.20 -34.04
CA ALA A 32 -8.70 -0.96 -34.19
C ALA A 32 -7.39 -0.66 -33.45
N VAL A 33 -7.11 -1.42 -32.39
CA VAL A 33 -5.80 -1.40 -31.72
C VAL A 33 -4.85 -2.22 -32.60
N PRO A 34 -3.78 -1.62 -33.18
CA PRO A 34 -2.77 -2.41 -33.88
C PRO A 34 -2.03 -3.28 -32.85
N ALA A 35 -1.79 -4.54 -33.23
CA ALA A 35 -1.15 -5.54 -32.40
C ALA A 35 0.24 -5.07 -31.93
N PRO A 36 0.61 -5.28 -30.66
CA PRO A 36 1.97 -4.99 -30.20
C PRO A 36 2.95 -5.97 -30.85
N GLU A 37 3.97 -5.42 -31.52
CA GLU A 37 5.11 -6.21 -31.99
C GLU A 37 5.87 -6.83 -30.80
N PRO A 38 6.45 -8.03 -30.98
CA PRO A 38 7.20 -8.69 -29.92
C PRO A 38 8.43 -7.86 -29.58
N THR A 39 8.35 -7.12 -28.46
CA THR A 39 9.51 -6.48 -27.86
C THR A 39 10.43 -7.59 -27.36
N ARG A 40 11.55 -7.75 -28.06
CA ARG A 40 12.66 -8.65 -27.70
C ARG A 40 13.08 -8.32 -26.27
N SER A 41 12.74 -9.21 -25.34
CA SER A 41 13.18 -9.15 -23.95
C SER A 41 14.69 -8.99 -23.90
N ALA A 42 15.15 -7.85 -23.40
CA ALA A 42 16.54 -7.70 -22.98
C ALA A 42 16.71 -8.57 -21.73
N GLU A 43 17.32 -9.73 -21.91
CA GLU A 43 17.67 -10.63 -20.83
C GLU A 43 18.76 -9.96 -19.98
N SER A 44 18.33 -9.37 -18.87
CA SER A 44 19.21 -8.84 -17.84
C SER A 44 19.95 -10.01 -17.20
N ARG A 45 21.16 -10.30 -17.71
CA ARG A 45 22.07 -11.26 -17.08
C ARG A 45 22.63 -10.63 -15.80
N SER A 46 21.89 -10.82 -14.71
CA SER A 46 22.38 -10.61 -13.36
C SER A 46 23.31 -11.77 -13.00
N THR A 47 24.61 -11.61 -13.27
CA THR A 47 25.64 -12.44 -12.63
C THR A 47 25.94 -11.86 -11.25
N ALA A 48 24.99 -11.99 -10.34
CA ALA A 48 25.27 -11.89 -8.91
C ALA A 48 25.27 -13.32 -8.38
N GLU A 49 26.47 -13.80 -8.04
CA GLU A 49 26.67 -15.01 -7.27
C GLU A 49 26.07 -14.79 -5.87
N ALA A 50 24.75 -14.91 -5.77
CA ALA A 50 24.00 -14.69 -4.56
C ALA A 50 24.00 -16.00 -3.76
N GLY A 51 24.71 -15.98 -2.63
CA GLY A 51 24.42 -16.91 -1.55
C GLY A 51 22.91 -16.87 -1.27
N SER A 52 22.29 -18.04 -1.14
CA SER A 52 20.83 -18.24 -1.20
C SER A 52 20.06 -17.78 0.05
N GLY A 53 20.48 -16.68 0.70
CA GLY A 53 19.86 -16.17 1.92
C GLY A 53 19.96 -14.65 2.04
N PHE A 54 19.10 -14.07 2.88
CA PHE A 54 19.15 -12.63 3.20
C PHE A 54 20.51 -12.31 3.87
N PRO A 55 21.29 -11.38 3.32
CA PRO A 55 22.62 -11.05 3.86
C PRO A 55 22.51 -10.36 5.22
N GLU A 56 23.56 -10.46 6.04
CA GLU A 56 23.69 -9.61 7.23
C GLU A 56 23.74 -8.13 6.80
N LEU A 57 23.00 -7.26 7.48
CA LEU A 57 23.00 -5.82 7.25
C LEU A 57 24.23 -5.16 7.89
N GLY A 58 25.42 -5.69 7.56
CA GLY A 58 26.70 -5.17 7.98
C GLY A 58 27.18 -3.99 7.12
N PRO A 59 28.34 -3.39 7.45
CA PRO A 59 28.84 -2.17 6.81
C PRO A 59 28.99 -2.26 5.28
N ALA A 60 29.38 -3.43 4.77
CA ALA A 60 29.53 -3.64 3.33
C ALA A 60 28.19 -3.63 2.57
N VAL A 61 27.12 -4.16 3.19
CA VAL A 61 25.78 -4.13 2.60
C VAL A 61 25.18 -2.73 2.74
N ALA A 62 25.38 -2.07 3.88
CA ALA A 62 24.98 -0.68 4.09
C ALA A 62 25.59 0.25 3.04
N ALA A 63 26.90 0.15 2.77
CA ALA A 63 27.54 0.97 1.74
C ALA A 63 26.96 0.75 0.32
N ARG A 64 26.58 -0.49 -0.01
CA ARG A 64 25.90 -0.79 -1.28
C ARG A 64 24.47 -0.24 -1.31
N LEU A 65 23.77 -0.26 -0.18
CA LEU A 65 22.45 0.36 -0.05
C LEU A 65 22.55 1.88 -0.22
N ASP A 66 23.52 2.54 0.44
CA ASP A 66 23.76 3.98 0.32
C ASP A 66 23.97 4.40 -1.14
N GLU A 67 24.82 3.67 -1.86
CA GLU A 67 25.09 3.93 -3.28
C GLU A 67 23.83 3.74 -4.13
N ALA A 68 23.12 2.63 -3.93
CA ALA A 68 21.90 2.33 -4.66
C ALA A 68 20.80 3.38 -4.42
N ILE A 69 20.57 3.81 -3.18
CA ILE A 69 19.51 4.80 -2.92
C ILE A 69 19.92 6.17 -3.48
N ARG A 70 21.19 6.57 -3.39
CA ARG A 70 21.68 7.83 -3.99
C ARG A 70 21.54 7.83 -5.51
N ALA A 71 21.79 6.69 -6.16
CA ALA A 71 21.58 6.53 -7.59
C ALA A 71 20.09 6.72 -7.96
N VAL A 72 19.19 6.05 -7.26
CA VAL A 72 17.73 6.17 -7.47
C VAL A 72 17.23 7.59 -7.18
N MET A 73 17.70 8.24 -6.11
CA MET A 73 17.36 9.63 -5.80
C MET A 73 17.75 10.57 -6.94
N THR A 74 18.94 10.34 -7.53
CA THR A 74 19.42 11.12 -8.67
C THR A 74 18.56 10.87 -9.92
N GLU A 75 18.24 9.61 -10.21
CA GLU A 75 17.41 9.23 -11.36
C GLU A 75 15.98 9.81 -11.29
N THR A 76 15.39 9.77 -10.09
CA THR A 76 13.99 10.16 -9.87
C THR A 76 13.80 11.62 -9.48
N GLY A 77 14.88 12.34 -9.17
CA GLY A 77 14.82 13.73 -8.71
C GLY A 77 14.12 13.90 -7.34
N VAL A 78 14.12 12.85 -6.52
CA VAL A 78 13.51 12.88 -5.19
C VAL A 78 14.44 13.65 -4.23
N PRO A 79 13.94 14.71 -3.55
CA PRO A 79 14.78 15.60 -2.74
C PRO A 79 15.31 14.96 -1.46
N GLY A 80 14.60 13.98 -0.91
CA GLY A 80 14.98 13.30 0.30
C GLY A 80 14.17 12.03 0.54
N VAL A 81 14.79 11.07 1.22
CA VAL A 81 14.24 9.73 1.46
C VAL A 81 14.67 9.26 2.85
N ILE A 82 13.77 8.55 3.54
CA ILE A 82 14.07 7.78 4.75
C ILE A 82 13.90 6.31 4.40
N VAL A 83 14.92 5.49 4.67
CA VAL A 83 14.91 4.05 4.39
C VAL A 83 15.16 3.30 5.68
N GLY A 84 14.30 2.33 5.96
CA GLY A 84 14.46 1.35 7.02
C GLY A 84 14.41 -0.06 6.44
N LEU A 85 15.40 -0.90 6.77
CA LEU A 85 15.44 -2.30 6.42
C LEU A 85 15.83 -3.11 7.65
N SER A 86 15.02 -4.10 7.98
CA SER A 86 15.27 -4.99 9.12
C SER A 86 14.88 -6.41 8.77
N ALA A 87 15.66 -7.36 9.27
CA ALA A 87 15.35 -8.79 9.16
C ALA A 87 15.75 -9.52 10.45
N PRO A 88 14.93 -10.50 10.92
CA PRO A 88 15.21 -11.20 12.17
C PRO A 88 16.59 -11.85 12.18
N GLY A 89 17.41 -11.48 13.16
CA GLY A 89 18.78 -12.01 13.30
C GLY A 89 19.78 -11.52 12.25
N LYS A 90 19.43 -10.51 11.44
CA LYS A 90 20.25 -9.96 10.35
C LYS A 90 20.68 -8.51 10.53
N GLY A 91 20.27 -7.90 11.65
CA GLY A 91 20.50 -6.50 11.94
C GLY A 91 19.41 -5.57 11.38
N GLU A 92 19.72 -4.29 11.41
CA GLU A 92 18.86 -3.20 10.97
C GLU A 92 19.70 -2.11 10.28
N TYR A 93 19.14 -1.52 9.24
CA TYR A 93 19.68 -0.39 8.52
C TYR A 93 18.61 0.69 8.46
N VAL A 94 18.85 1.84 9.11
CA VAL A 94 17.96 3.00 9.09
C VAL A 94 18.79 4.22 8.74
N GLN A 95 18.45 4.90 7.66
CA GLN A 95 19.17 6.08 7.18
C GLN A 95 18.20 7.08 6.54
N ALA A 96 18.59 8.36 6.62
CA ALA A 96 17.92 9.47 5.96
C ALA A 96 18.89 10.16 4.98
N PHE A 97 18.39 10.56 3.81
CA PHE A 97 19.18 11.19 2.77
C PHE A 97 18.47 12.43 2.25
N GLY A 98 19.26 13.43 1.85
CA GLY A 98 18.76 14.64 1.21
C GLY A 98 18.13 15.64 2.17
N VAL A 99 17.14 16.40 1.67
CA VAL A 99 16.50 17.50 2.40
C VAL A 99 15.01 17.25 2.59
N ALA A 100 14.50 17.66 3.76
CA ALA A 100 13.09 17.63 4.13
C ALA A 100 12.30 18.80 3.53
N ASP A 101 12.94 19.95 3.36
CA ASP A 101 12.35 21.14 2.75
C ASP A 101 13.25 21.67 1.63
N LYS A 102 12.65 21.87 0.44
CA LYS A 102 13.34 22.42 -0.73
C LYS A 102 13.57 23.92 -0.64
N THR A 103 12.90 24.61 0.28
CA THR A 103 12.98 26.07 0.46
C THR A 103 13.92 26.47 1.59
N GLY A 104 13.85 25.75 2.72
CA GLY A 104 14.67 25.99 3.90
C GLY A 104 15.93 25.13 3.99
N ASP A 105 16.19 24.25 3.02
CA ASP A 105 17.32 23.29 3.00
C ASP A 105 17.47 22.46 4.28
N ALA A 106 16.36 22.26 5.00
CA ALA A 106 16.36 21.48 6.24
C ALA A 106 16.77 20.03 5.92
N PRO A 107 17.71 19.42 6.66
CA PRO A 107 18.14 18.05 6.39
C PRO A 107 16.99 17.07 6.61
N MET A 108 17.03 15.94 5.88
CA MET A 108 16.15 14.82 6.15
C MET A 108 16.60 14.09 7.42
N GLU A 109 15.67 13.81 8.33
CA GLU A 109 15.92 13.11 9.59
C GLU A 109 15.07 11.83 9.67
N THR A 110 15.56 10.80 10.35
CA THR A 110 14.89 9.48 10.41
C THR A 110 13.59 9.48 11.21
N ASP A 111 13.39 10.48 12.08
CA ASP A 111 12.20 10.67 12.91
C ASP A 111 11.21 11.71 12.35
N LEU A 112 11.45 12.21 11.13
CA LEU A 112 10.59 13.18 10.47
C LEU A 112 9.18 12.59 10.20
N ASN A 113 8.13 13.30 10.60
CA ASN A 113 6.77 12.94 10.25
C ASN A 113 6.37 13.46 8.86
N MET A 114 5.93 12.56 7.98
CA MET A 114 5.44 12.90 6.63
C MET A 114 4.15 12.17 6.27
N ARG A 115 3.43 12.67 5.27
CA ARG A 115 2.21 12.03 4.74
C ARG A 115 2.60 10.82 3.89
N ILE A 116 2.30 9.61 4.37
CA ILE A 116 2.59 8.34 3.68
C ILE A 116 1.62 7.99 2.54
N GLY A 117 0.50 8.71 2.41
CA GLY A 117 -0.44 8.53 1.30
C GLY A 117 -1.19 7.20 1.34
N SER A 118 -1.16 6.45 0.22
CA SER A 118 -1.91 5.20 0.08
C SER A 118 -1.49 4.10 1.04
N GLU A 119 -0.30 4.19 1.64
CA GLU A 119 0.17 3.25 2.66
C GLU A 119 -0.77 3.19 3.87
N THR A 120 -1.47 4.29 4.19
CA THR A 120 -2.49 4.32 5.25
C THR A 120 -3.59 3.27 5.05
N LYS A 121 -3.88 2.85 3.82
CA LYS A 121 -4.93 1.85 3.53
C LYS A 121 -4.62 0.51 4.20
N THR A 122 -3.36 0.09 4.18
CA THR A 122 -2.95 -1.18 4.80
C THR A 122 -3.22 -1.14 6.30
N PHE A 123 -2.92 -0.02 6.97
CA PHE A 123 -3.25 0.18 8.38
C PHE A 123 -4.76 0.10 8.63
N THR A 124 -5.57 0.77 7.81
CA THR A 124 -7.03 0.75 7.94
C THR A 124 -7.59 -0.67 7.75
N VAL A 125 -7.12 -1.40 6.73
CA VAL A 125 -7.56 -2.77 6.47
C VAL A 125 -7.19 -3.68 7.64
N THR A 126 -5.96 -3.58 8.16
CA THR A 126 -5.55 -4.35 9.33
C THR A 126 -6.43 -4.05 10.54
N ALA A 127 -6.74 -2.78 10.82
CA ALA A 127 -7.64 -2.41 11.92
C ALA A 127 -9.05 -3.04 11.75
N LEU A 128 -9.57 -3.09 10.53
CA LEU A 128 -10.85 -3.75 10.24
C LEU A 128 -10.78 -5.28 10.39
N LEU A 129 -9.69 -5.91 9.95
CA LEU A 129 -9.49 -7.36 10.11
C LEU A 129 -9.34 -7.74 11.59
N GLU A 130 -8.63 -6.94 12.36
CA GLU A 130 -8.49 -7.09 13.81
C GLU A 130 -9.84 -6.93 14.53
N LEU A 131 -10.64 -5.93 14.13
CA LEU A 131 -12.01 -5.77 14.62
C LEU A 131 -12.90 -6.96 14.24
N GLY A 132 -12.79 -7.44 12.99
CA GLY A 132 -13.51 -8.61 12.48
C GLY A 132 -13.12 -9.90 13.22
N ARG A 133 -11.83 -10.08 13.55
CA ARG A 133 -11.35 -11.20 14.36
C ARG A 133 -12.03 -11.22 15.72
N PHE A 134 -12.10 -10.07 16.38
CA PHE A 134 -12.75 -9.95 17.69
C PHE A 134 -14.25 -10.26 17.63
N LEU A 135 -14.93 -9.76 16.59
CA LEU A 135 -16.35 -10.04 16.36
C LEU A 135 -16.61 -11.51 15.99
N GLY A 136 -15.71 -12.15 15.25
CA GLY A 136 -15.80 -13.58 14.91
C GLY A 136 -15.66 -14.48 16.14
N ILE A 137 -14.73 -14.15 17.06
CA ILE A 137 -14.58 -14.83 18.35
C ILE A 137 -15.85 -14.65 19.19
N PHE A 138 -16.38 -13.43 19.26
CA PHE A 138 -17.62 -13.14 19.97
C PHE A 138 -18.83 -13.90 19.40
N TRP A 139 -18.98 -13.92 18.08
CA TRP A 139 -20.07 -14.65 17.40
C TRP A 139 -19.95 -16.17 17.59
N SER A 140 -18.73 -16.72 17.54
CA SER A 140 -18.48 -18.14 17.79
C SER A 140 -18.81 -18.52 19.24
N LEU A 141 -18.45 -17.70 20.23
CA LEU A 141 -18.83 -17.89 21.63
C LEU A 141 -20.35 -17.81 21.84
N VAL A 142 -21.04 -16.87 21.20
CA VAL A 142 -22.50 -16.77 21.27
C VAL A 142 -23.20 -17.99 20.65
N GLN A 143 -22.64 -18.58 19.59
CA GLN A 143 -23.20 -19.78 18.96
C GLN A 143 -22.91 -21.07 19.73
N VAL A 144 -21.80 -21.15 20.47
CA VAL A 144 -21.50 -22.27 21.39
C VAL A 144 -22.37 -22.22 22.65
N CYS A 145 -22.72 -21.02 23.12
CA CYS A 145 -23.59 -20.83 24.28
C CYS A 145 -25.09 -21.01 23.99
N ARG A 146 -25.47 -21.50 22.82
CA ARG A 146 -26.86 -21.68 22.39
C ARG A 146 -27.13 -23.13 22.02
#